data_AF-A0A497PGT6-F1
#
_entry.id   AF-A0A497PGT6-F1
#
_cell.length_a   1.000
_cell.length_b   1.000
_cell.length_c   1.000
_cell.angle_alpha   90.00
_cell.angle_beta   90.00
_cell.angle_gamma   90.00
#
_symmetry.space_group_name_H-M   'P 1'
#
loop_
_entity.id
_entity.type
_entity.pdbx_description
1 polymer ?
#
loop_
_entity_poly.entity_id
_entity_poly.type
_entity_poly.pdbx_seq_one_letter_code
_entity_poly.pdbx_strand_id
1 'polypeptide(L)'
;MKKYNVQNYVRYKEDLRNCMPEEKAYHEYTRDELIIVFMPLVENLARKFSTSQQASGVLSINDILQIGNEGLVKAVDKLDWKKLILSDDIEKTLKSFLSKRIKGNIRRRIDMARGDIRIPEHKLNEIRSNPKDKTMVAMFFNSIFLSIDAQVTSDDENMMYQIPDESEPYNVPLMNIYLKGLMKKHLNDEEYEVLRLSYGLDCDKLAAKEIADKLNIKGVSDYVRVSELKKQAVQTLIDNVDHSQVLDYL
;
A
#
# COMPACT_ATOMS: atom_id res chain seq x y z
N MET A 1 -16.90 -12.60 -21.56
CA MET A 1 -16.20 -13.91 -21.43
C MET A 1 -15.23 -13.84 -20.26
N LYS A 2 -15.10 -14.90 -19.45
CA LYS A 2 -14.10 -14.92 -18.38
C LYS A 2 -12.70 -15.07 -19.01
N LYS A 3 -11.74 -14.27 -18.56
CA LYS A 3 -10.35 -14.33 -19.03
C LYS A 3 -9.69 -15.57 -18.41
N TYR A 4 -9.73 -16.70 -19.10
CA TYR A 4 -8.98 -17.90 -18.73
C TYR A 4 -7.63 -17.87 -19.46
N ASN A 5 -6.53 -18.13 -18.74
CA ASN A 5 -5.40 -18.78 -19.38
C ASN A 5 -5.79 -20.25 -19.56
N VAL A 6 -6.26 -20.59 -20.77
CA VAL A 6 -6.85 -21.90 -21.08
C VAL A 6 -5.86 -23.02 -20.81
N GLN A 7 -4.59 -22.84 -21.17
CA GLN A 7 -3.54 -23.85 -20.98
C GLN A 7 -3.32 -24.18 -19.50
N ASN A 8 -3.13 -23.16 -18.66
CA ASN A 8 -2.94 -23.37 -17.22
C ASN A 8 -4.19 -23.97 -16.56
N TYR A 9 -5.36 -23.58 -17.04
CA TYR A 9 -6.62 -24.07 -16.53
C TYR A 9 -6.85 -25.56 -16.87
N VAL A 10 -6.47 -25.99 -18.07
CA VAL A 10 -6.51 -27.41 -18.48
C VAL A 10 -5.52 -28.24 -17.65
N ARG A 11 -4.28 -27.76 -17.51
CA ARG A 11 -3.25 -28.42 -16.67
C ARG A 11 -3.73 -28.62 -15.23
N TYR A 12 -4.26 -27.57 -14.61
CA TYR A 12 -4.85 -27.66 -13.27
C TYR A 12 -5.92 -28.75 -13.16
N LYS A 13 -6.77 -28.90 -14.18
CA LYS A 13 -7.82 -29.93 -14.20
C LYS A 13 -7.28 -31.34 -14.36
N GLU A 14 -6.25 -31.52 -15.18
CA GLU A 14 -5.59 -32.80 -15.37
C GLU A 14 -4.85 -33.22 -14.10
N ASP A 15 -4.09 -32.32 -13.49
CA ASP A 15 -3.39 -32.55 -12.23
C ASP A 15 -4.37 -32.91 -11.11
N LEU A 16 -5.49 -32.16 -11.00
CA LEU A 16 -6.51 -32.45 -10.00
C LEU A 16 -7.10 -33.86 -10.19
N ARG A 17 -7.36 -34.28 -11.43
CA ARG A 17 -7.87 -35.64 -11.71
C ARG A 17 -6.86 -36.72 -11.31
N ASN A 18 -5.58 -36.49 -11.56
CA ASN A 18 -4.52 -37.45 -11.25
C ASN A 18 -4.26 -37.56 -9.75
N CYS A 19 -4.50 -36.49 -8.99
CA CYS A 19 -4.29 -36.45 -7.54
C CYS A 19 -5.50 -36.89 -6.72
N MET A 20 -6.65 -37.19 -7.34
CA MET A 20 -7.86 -37.60 -6.59
C MET A 20 -7.58 -38.87 -5.78
N PRO A 21 -7.79 -38.85 -4.46
CA PRO A 21 -7.63 -40.05 -3.64
C PRO A 21 -8.75 -41.05 -3.91
N GLU A 22 -8.53 -42.29 -3.47
CA GLU A 22 -9.57 -43.32 -3.47
C GLU A 22 -10.77 -42.89 -2.62
N GLU A 23 -11.97 -43.31 -3.04
CA GLU A 23 -13.21 -42.94 -2.36
C GLU A 23 -13.30 -43.61 -0.99
N LYS A 24 -13.33 -42.77 0.06
CA LYS A 24 -13.43 -43.16 1.47
C LYS A 24 -14.42 -42.26 2.20
N ALA A 25 -14.76 -42.62 3.43
CA ALA A 25 -15.61 -41.76 4.25
C ALA A 25 -14.87 -40.47 4.62
N TYR A 26 -15.58 -39.34 4.73
CA TYR A 26 -14.93 -38.02 4.89
C TYR A 26 -13.98 -37.93 6.10
N HIS A 27 -14.29 -38.64 7.18
CA HIS A 27 -13.50 -38.66 8.41
C HIS A 27 -12.23 -39.52 8.32
N GLU A 28 -12.12 -40.36 7.29
CA GLU A 28 -10.97 -41.24 7.03
C GLU A 28 -9.92 -40.56 6.16
N TYR A 29 -10.29 -39.48 5.44
CA TYR A 29 -9.32 -38.71 4.68
C TYR A 29 -8.34 -38.01 5.60
N THR A 30 -7.07 -38.04 5.19
CA THR A 30 -6.06 -37.13 5.71
C THR A 30 -6.41 -35.68 5.36
N ARG A 31 -5.77 -34.74 6.04
CA ARG A 31 -5.91 -33.31 5.77
C ARG A 31 -5.76 -32.98 4.28
N ASP A 32 -4.72 -33.49 3.65
CA ASP A 32 -4.37 -33.14 2.26
C ASP A 32 -5.31 -33.81 1.26
N GLU A 33 -5.70 -35.07 1.50
CA GLU A 33 -6.73 -35.75 0.73
C GLU A 33 -8.07 -35.00 0.80
N LEU A 34 -8.47 -34.53 1.99
CA LEU A 34 -9.70 -33.77 2.18
C LEU A 34 -9.66 -32.44 1.41
N ILE A 35 -8.50 -31.77 1.38
CA ILE A 35 -8.32 -30.57 0.57
C ILE A 35 -8.56 -30.90 -0.91
N ILE A 36 -7.90 -31.94 -1.44
CA ILE A 36 -8.01 -32.35 -2.85
C ILE A 36 -9.47 -32.67 -3.21
N VAL A 37 -10.16 -33.46 -2.39
CA VAL A 37 -11.57 -33.85 -2.59
C VAL A 37 -12.50 -32.65 -2.71
N PHE A 38 -12.23 -31.56 -2.00
CA PHE A 38 -13.04 -30.34 -2.03
C PHE A 38 -12.54 -29.23 -2.99
N MET A 39 -11.43 -29.42 -3.71
CA MET A 39 -11.01 -28.47 -4.76
C MET A 39 -12.07 -28.27 -5.87
N PRO A 40 -12.83 -29.30 -6.32
CA PRO A 40 -13.96 -29.10 -7.24
C PRO A 40 -15.05 -28.16 -6.69
N LEU A 41 -15.28 -28.16 -5.37
CA LEU A 41 -16.20 -27.21 -4.73
C LEU A 41 -15.68 -25.78 -4.89
N VAL A 42 -14.37 -25.56 -4.70
CA VAL A 42 -13.76 -24.23 -4.89
C VAL A 42 -13.98 -23.73 -6.32
N GLU A 43 -13.74 -24.58 -7.32
CA GLU A 43 -13.95 -24.22 -8.73
C GLU A 43 -15.40 -23.76 -8.98
N ASN A 44 -16.37 -24.53 -8.50
CA ASN A 44 -17.79 -24.20 -8.63
C ASN A 44 -18.16 -22.88 -7.96
N LEU A 45 -17.49 -22.52 -6.86
CA LEU A 45 -17.69 -21.26 -6.16
C LEU A 45 -16.99 -20.09 -6.86
N ALA A 46 -15.73 -20.27 -7.27
CA ALA A 46 -14.94 -19.29 -8.02
C ALA A 46 -15.64 -18.89 -9.33
N ARG A 47 -16.25 -19.86 -10.02
CA ARG A 47 -17.04 -19.62 -11.23
C ARG A 47 -18.27 -18.73 -11.03
N LYS A 48 -18.73 -18.51 -9.79
CA LYS A 48 -19.86 -17.59 -9.51
C LYS A 48 -19.45 -16.13 -9.39
N PHE A 49 -18.15 -15.84 -9.24
CA PHE A 49 -17.65 -14.47 -9.21
C PHE A 49 -17.43 -13.93 -10.64
N SER A 50 -17.80 -12.66 -10.87
CA SER A 50 -17.56 -11.97 -12.14
C SER A 50 -16.08 -11.64 -12.28
N THR A 51 -15.49 -11.86 -13.46
CA THR A 51 -14.10 -11.47 -13.78
C THR A 51 -14.05 -10.17 -14.57
N SER A 52 -15.13 -9.39 -14.59
CA SER A 52 -15.11 -8.05 -15.18
C SER A 52 -14.22 -7.14 -14.33
N GLN A 53 -13.54 -6.19 -14.97
CA GLN A 53 -12.61 -5.28 -14.29
C GLN A 53 -13.32 -4.49 -13.17
N GLN A 54 -14.57 -4.10 -13.39
CA GLN A 54 -15.39 -3.39 -12.40
C GLN A 54 -15.72 -4.23 -11.15
N ALA A 55 -15.71 -5.57 -11.28
CA ALA A 55 -16.13 -6.48 -10.22
C ALA A 55 -14.95 -7.14 -9.49
N SER A 56 -13.90 -7.53 -10.22
CA SER A 56 -12.74 -8.24 -9.67
C SER A 56 -11.40 -7.53 -9.90
N GLY A 57 -11.44 -6.29 -10.42
CA GLY A 57 -10.24 -5.51 -10.73
C GLY A 57 -9.36 -6.25 -11.73
N VAL A 58 -8.11 -6.44 -11.34
CA VAL A 58 -7.09 -7.15 -12.13
C VAL A 58 -7.15 -8.68 -11.98
N LEU A 59 -7.94 -9.21 -11.04
CA LEU A 59 -7.95 -10.65 -10.75
C LEU A 59 -8.60 -11.47 -11.88
N SER A 60 -7.84 -12.43 -12.38
CA SER A 60 -8.33 -13.44 -13.32
C SER A 60 -9.10 -14.55 -12.59
N ILE A 61 -9.77 -15.41 -13.37
CA ILE A 61 -10.42 -16.59 -12.81
C ILE A 61 -9.44 -17.56 -12.15
N ASN A 62 -8.20 -17.62 -12.64
CA ASN A 62 -7.16 -18.47 -12.05
C ASN A 62 -6.74 -17.92 -10.69
N ASP A 63 -6.66 -16.60 -10.54
CA ASP A 63 -6.35 -15.96 -9.25
C ASP A 63 -7.48 -16.20 -8.24
N ILE A 64 -8.74 -16.04 -8.66
CA ILE A 64 -9.91 -16.33 -7.82
C ILE A 64 -9.91 -17.80 -7.37
N LEU A 65 -9.54 -18.73 -8.25
CA LEU A 65 -9.43 -20.15 -7.93
C LEU A 65 -8.35 -20.40 -6.87
N GLN A 66 -7.17 -19.82 -7.03
CA GLN A 66 -6.06 -19.96 -6.07
C GLN A 66 -6.40 -19.35 -4.70
N ILE A 67 -7.00 -18.16 -4.68
CA ILE A 67 -7.53 -17.53 -3.47
C ILE A 67 -8.58 -18.43 -2.79
N GLY A 68 -9.43 -19.07 -3.59
CA GLY A 68 -10.41 -20.02 -3.11
C GLY A 68 -9.76 -21.24 -2.46
N ASN A 69 -8.72 -21.79 -3.09
CA ASN A 69 -7.95 -22.93 -2.59
C ASN A 69 -7.22 -22.56 -1.29
N GLU A 70 -6.62 -21.37 -1.20
CA GLU A 70 -6.06 -20.85 0.05
C GLU A 70 -7.12 -20.80 1.16
N GLY A 71 -8.35 -20.37 0.82
CA GLY A 71 -9.48 -20.34 1.73
C GLY A 71 -9.95 -21.73 2.16
N LEU A 72 -9.87 -22.73 1.27
CA LEU A 72 -10.19 -24.12 1.55
C LEU A 72 -9.18 -24.73 2.53
N VAL A 73 -7.88 -24.57 2.28
CA VAL A 73 -6.80 -25.06 3.17
C VAL A 73 -7.02 -24.54 4.59
N LYS A 74 -7.21 -23.23 4.75
CA LYS A 74 -7.48 -22.58 6.04
C LYS A 74 -8.78 -23.04 6.69
N ALA A 75 -9.77 -23.47 5.91
CA ALA A 75 -11.03 -23.97 6.42
C ALA A 75 -10.89 -25.40 6.91
N VAL A 76 -10.19 -26.25 6.17
CA VAL A 76 -9.88 -27.65 6.55
C VAL A 76 -9.10 -27.69 7.86
N ASP A 77 -8.10 -26.81 8.03
CA ASP A 77 -7.32 -26.67 9.27
C ASP A 77 -8.16 -26.31 10.50
N LYS A 78 -9.37 -25.77 10.30
CA LYS A 78 -10.28 -25.32 11.34
C LYS A 78 -11.50 -26.22 11.52
N LEU A 79 -11.49 -27.41 10.92
CA LEU A 79 -12.58 -28.37 11.07
C LEU A 79 -12.58 -28.96 12.48
N ASP A 80 -13.78 -29.02 13.07
CA ASP A 80 -14.02 -29.69 14.33
C ASP A 80 -14.83 -30.97 14.08
N TRP A 81 -14.13 -32.09 13.96
CA TRP A 81 -14.72 -33.39 13.67
C TRP A 81 -15.72 -33.85 14.74
N LYS A 82 -15.52 -33.46 16.01
CA LYS A 82 -16.45 -33.80 17.09
C LYS A 82 -17.83 -33.19 16.86
N LYS A 83 -17.87 -31.95 16.35
CA LYS A 83 -19.13 -31.28 15.98
C LYS A 83 -19.72 -31.82 14.68
N LEU A 84 -18.87 -32.23 13.73
CA LEU A 84 -19.33 -32.75 12.44
C LEU A 84 -20.02 -34.11 12.58
N ILE A 85 -19.50 -35.01 13.41
CA ILE A 85 -20.07 -36.34 13.63
C ILE A 85 -21.47 -36.28 14.28
N LEU A 86 -21.76 -35.21 15.04
CA LEU A 86 -23.07 -34.97 15.65
C LEU A 86 -24.12 -34.42 14.67
N SER A 87 -23.73 -34.10 13.42
CA SER A 87 -24.62 -33.57 12.40
C SER A 87 -25.34 -34.70 11.67
N ASP A 88 -26.64 -34.53 11.41
CA ASP A 88 -27.45 -35.51 10.67
C ASP A 88 -26.92 -35.79 9.25
N ASP A 89 -26.41 -34.74 8.58
CA ASP A 89 -25.80 -34.81 7.25
C ASP A 89 -24.41 -34.16 7.27
N ILE A 90 -23.38 -35.00 7.36
CA ILE A 90 -21.97 -34.58 7.43
C ILE A 90 -21.57 -33.84 6.14
N GLU A 91 -21.99 -34.34 4.98
CA GLU A 91 -21.60 -33.79 3.68
C GLU A 91 -22.15 -32.38 3.48
N LYS A 92 -23.44 -32.19 3.75
CA LYS A 92 -24.08 -30.88 3.64
C LYS A 92 -23.48 -29.87 4.61
N THR A 93 -23.19 -30.30 5.85
CA THR A 93 -22.55 -29.44 6.85
C THR A 93 -21.13 -29.06 6.46
N LEU A 94 -20.33 -30.00 5.96
CA LEU A 94 -18.99 -29.75 5.40
C LEU A 94 -19.06 -28.76 4.23
N LYS A 95 -19.89 -29.03 3.22
CA LYS A 95 -20.04 -28.16 2.05
C LYS A 95 -20.49 -26.76 2.45
N SER A 96 -21.41 -26.62 3.40
CA SER A 96 -21.87 -25.33 3.92
C SER A 96 -20.74 -24.56 4.63
N PHE A 97 -20.03 -25.23 5.53
CA PHE A 97 -18.91 -24.65 6.28
C PHE A 97 -17.78 -24.17 5.36
N LEU A 98 -17.31 -25.05 4.46
CA LEU A 98 -16.26 -24.75 3.50
C LEU A 98 -16.70 -23.64 2.55
N SER A 99 -17.92 -23.71 2.01
CA SER A 99 -18.45 -22.69 1.09
C SER A 99 -18.47 -21.29 1.71
N LYS A 100 -18.86 -21.17 2.99
CA LYS A 100 -18.89 -19.88 3.70
C LYS A 100 -17.49 -19.29 3.81
N ARG A 101 -16.48 -20.10 4.12
CA ARG A 101 -15.08 -19.67 4.28
C ARG A 101 -14.42 -19.34 2.94
N ILE A 102 -14.57 -20.21 1.95
CA ILE A 102 -14.03 -20.00 0.59
C ILE A 102 -14.59 -18.71 -0.01
N LYS A 103 -15.92 -18.52 -0.02
CA LYS A 103 -16.54 -17.29 -0.53
C LYS A 103 -16.10 -16.04 0.23
N GLY A 104 -15.96 -16.15 1.55
CA GLY A 104 -15.48 -15.06 2.40
C GLY A 104 -14.05 -14.65 2.05
N ASN A 105 -13.16 -15.61 1.83
CA ASN A 105 -11.77 -15.35 1.46
C ASN A 105 -11.69 -14.70 0.07
N ILE A 106 -12.41 -15.26 -0.91
CA ILE A 106 -12.50 -14.71 -2.27
C ILE A 106 -12.99 -13.26 -2.24
N ARG A 107 -14.08 -12.97 -1.52
CA ARG A 107 -14.64 -11.60 -1.45
C ARG A 107 -13.63 -10.61 -0.86
N ARG A 108 -12.94 -10.96 0.22
CA ARG A 108 -11.95 -10.08 0.85
C ARG A 108 -10.79 -9.76 -0.09
N ARG A 109 -10.28 -10.76 -0.80
CA ARG A 109 -9.19 -10.57 -1.76
C ARG A 109 -9.62 -9.74 -2.97
N ILE A 110 -10.83 -9.96 -3.47
CA ILE A 110 -11.43 -9.13 -4.51
C ILE A 110 -11.51 -7.68 -4.04
N ASP A 111 -12.08 -7.44 -2.85
CA ASP A 111 -12.21 -6.09 -2.29
C ASP A 111 -10.84 -5.38 -2.14
N MET A 112 -9.77 -6.13 -1.82
CA MET A 112 -8.41 -5.60 -1.74
C MET A 112 -7.77 -5.25 -3.09
N ALA A 113 -8.13 -5.95 -4.16
CA ALA A 113 -7.49 -5.86 -5.48
C ALA A 113 -8.43 -5.29 -6.57
N ARG A 114 -9.56 -4.70 -6.16
CA ARG A 114 -10.62 -4.26 -7.07
C ARG A 114 -10.28 -2.97 -7.82
N GLY A 115 -9.63 -2.03 -7.14
CA GLY A 115 -9.22 -0.74 -7.71
C GLY A 115 -7.71 -0.64 -7.81
N ASP A 116 -7.23 0.33 -8.59
CA ASP A 116 -5.80 0.60 -8.75
C ASP A 116 -5.20 1.19 -7.46
N ILE A 117 -6.04 1.91 -6.70
CA ILE A 117 -5.73 2.41 -5.36
C ILE A 117 -6.37 1.48 -4.33
N ARG A 118 -5.54 0.97 -3.41
CA ARG A 118 -6.00 0.11 -2.32
C ARG A 118 -6.81 0.92 -1.29
N ILE A 119 -8.06 0.52 -1.07
CA ILE A 119 -8.90 1.07 -0.01
C ILE A 119 -8.89 0.11 1.20
N PRO A 120 -8.65 0.60 2.43
CA PRO A 120 -8.76 -0.21 3.64
C PRO A 120 -10.16 -0.82 3.83
N GLU A 121 -10.24 -2.03 4.38
CA GLU A 121 -11.52 -2.76 4.55
C GLU A 121 -12.52 -2.01 5.43
N HIS A 122 -12.06 -1.34 6.49
CA HIS A 122 -12.94 -0.53 7.34
C HIS A 122 -13.56 0.65 6.58
N LYS A 123 -12.79 1.31 5.69
CA LYS A 123 -13.29 2.37 4.81
C LYS A 123 -14.27 1.85 3.77
N LEU A 124 -14.03 0.68 3.19
CA LEU A 124 -15.00 0.04 2.31
C LEU A 124 -16.33 -0.26 3.02
N ASN A 125 -16.29 -0.65 4.30
CA ASN A 125 -17.50 -0.87 5.10
C ASN A 125 -18.22 0.44 5.44
N GLU A 126 -17.50 1.53 5.71
CA GLU A 126 -18.08 2.87 5.86
C GLU A 126 -18.79 3.31 4.57
N ILE A 127 -18.14 3.16 3.40
CA ILE A 127 -18.73 3.47 2.09
C ILE A 127 -20.01 2.66 1.85
N ARG A 128 -20.00 1.36 2.17
CA ARG A 128 -21.17 0.47 2.05
C ARG A 128 -22.31 0.86 2.99
N SER A 129 -21.99 1.36 4.18
CA SER A 129 -22.97 1.69 5.22
C SER A 129 -23.54 3.10 5.07
N ASN A 130 -22.79 4.03 4.46
CA ASN A 130 -23.18 5.42 4.29
C ASN A 130 -23.16 5.86 2.81
N PRO A 131 -24.11 5.39 1.98
CA PRO A 131 -24.16 5.70 0.55
C PRO A 131 -24.49 7.17 0.23
N LYS A 132 -24.78 8.00 1.25
CA LYS A 132 -25.11 9.43 1.09
C LYS A 132 -23.89 10.34 1.07
N ASP A 133 -22.72 9.85 1.50
CA ASP A 133 -21.49 10.64 1.51
C ASP A 133 -20.87 10.68 0.11
N LYS A 134 -21.05 11.81 -0.58
CA LYS A 134 -20.59 12.02 -1.95
C LYS A 134 -19.06 11.92 -2.08
N THR A 135 -18.30 12.29 -1.06
CA THR A 135 -16.83 12.31 -1.12
C THR A 135 -16.26 10.89 -1.12
N MET A 136 -16.77 10.07 -0.20
CA MET A 136 -16.43 8.66 -0.06
C MET A 136 -16.88 7.83 -1.26
N VAL A 137 -18.04 8.17 -1.83
CA VAL A 137 -18.52 7.58 -3.09
C VAL A 137 -17.65 7.99 -4.27
N ALA A 138 -17.26 9.27 -4.37
CA ALA A 138 -16.36 9.76 -5.42
C ALA A 138 -14.99 9.07 -5.37
N MET A 139 -14.41 8.89 -4.18
CA MET A 139 -13.15 8.15 -4.01
C MET A 139 -13.24 6.72 -4.55
N PHE A 140 -14.36 6.02 -4.28
CA PHE A 140 -14.59 4.67 -4.80
C PHE A 140 -14.69 4.65 -6.34
N PHE A 141 -15.47 5.55 -6.94
CA PHE A 141 -15.60 5.61 -8.40
C PHE A 141 -14.29 6.00 -9.08
N ASN A 142 -13.56 6.98 -8.55
CA ASN A 142 -12.26 7.40 -9.09
C ASN A 142 -11.26 6.26 -9.08
N SER A 143 -11.23 5.44 -8.02
CA SER A 143 -10.34 4.28 -7.92
C SER A 143 -10.64 3.12 -8.89
N ILE A 144 -11.83 3.09 -9.49
CA ILE A 144 -12.29 2.00 -10.36
C ILE A 144 -12.35 2.41 -11.83
N PHE A 145 -12.69 3.67 -12.11
CA PHE A 145 -13.04 4.12 -13.47
C PHE A 145 -12.06 5.09 -14.09
N LEU A 146 -11.38 5.93 -13.30
CA LEU A 146 -10.44 6.92 -13.83
C LEU A 146 -9.07 6.27 -14.06
N SER A 147 -9.02 5.38 -15.04
CA SER A 147 -7.76 5.01 -15.67
C SER A 147 -7.49 6.03 -16.77
N ILE A 148 -6.40 6.79 -16.61
CA ILE A 148 -5.88 7.73 -17.62
C ILE A 148 -5.54 6.98 -18.93
N ASP A 149 -5.32 5.66 -18.86
CA ASP A 149 -4.98 4.81 -20.00
C ASP A 149 -6.18 4.47 -20.91
N ALA A 150 -7.42 4.78 -20.51
CA ALA A 150 -8.62 4.34 -21.25
C ALA A 150 -8.86 5.10 -22.58
N GLN A 151 -8.03 6.08 -22.94
CA GLN A 151 -8.25 6.96 -24.11
C GLN A 151 -7.09 7.00 -25.13
N VAL A 152 -6.32 5.93 -25.30
CA VAL A 152 -5.27 5.88 -26.34
C VAL A 152 -5.75 5.10 -27.56
N THR A 153 -6.64 5.68 -28.36
CA THR A 153 -7.06 5.11 -29.67
C THR A 153 -7.04 6.09 -30.83
N SER A 154 -6.25 7.16 -30.75
CA SER A 154 -5.99 8.05 -31.89
C SER A 154 -4.59 8.61 -31.82
N ASP A 155 -3.77 8.27 -32.82
CA ASP A 155 -2.33 8.53 -32.92
C ASP A 155 -1.92 10.01 -32.95
N ASP A 156 -2.85 10.97 -32.95
CA ASP A 156 -2.53 12.39 -33.14
C ASP A 156 -2.62 13.29 -31.90
N GLU A 157 -3.30 12.87 -30.81
CA GLU A 157 -3.35 13.66 -29.56
C GLU A 157 -3.40 12.76 -28.32
N ASN A 158 -2.22 12.32 -27.86
CA ASN A 158 -2.09 11.64 -26.56
C ASN A 158 -2.39 12.64 -25.43
N MET A 159 -3.65 12.67 -24.96
CA MET A 159 -4.07 13.44 -23.79
C MET A 159 -3.22 13.18 -22.54
N MET A 160 -2.55 12.02 -22.47
CA MET A 160 -1.64 11.67 -21.36
C MET A 160 -0.43 12.61 -21.25
N TYR A 161 0.01 13.24 -22.34
CA TYR A 161 1.14 14.19 -22.34
C TYR A 161 0.69 15.66 -22.20
N GLN A 162 -0.61 15.93 -22.09
CA GLN A 162 -1.16 17.29 -21.97
C GLN A 162 -1.41 17.71 -20.51
N ILE A 163 -1.01 16.91 -19.52
CA ILE A 163 -1.14 17.28 -18.11
C ILE A 163 -0.06 18.31 -17.78
N PRO A 164 -0.42 19.58 -17.50
CA PRO A 164 0.57 20.58 -17.12
C PRO A 164 1.18 20.24 -15.76
N ASP A 165 2.48 20.49 -15.62
CA ASP A 165 3.13 20.42 -14.31
C ASP A 165 2.74 21.67 -13.50
N GLU A 166 1.82 21.50 -12.56
CA GLU A 166 1.40 22.54 -11.60
C GLU A 166 2.26 22.55 -10.33
N SER A 167 3.33 21.75 -10.25
CA SER A 167 4.19 21.75 -9.07
C SER A 167 4.90 23.10 -8.94
N GLU A 168 4.53 23.88 -7.92
CA GLU A 168 5.23 25.11 -7.61
C GLU A 168 6.63 24.78 -7.05
N PRO A 169 7.72 25.26 -7.67
CA PRO A 169 9.03 25.09 -7.08
C PRO A 169 9.09 25.88 -5.76
N TYR A 170 9.61 25.27 -4.70
CA TYR A 170 9.83 25.97 -3.45
C TYR A 170 10.61 27.26 -3.70
N ASN A 171 10.11 28.38 -3.17
CA ASN A 171 10.82 29.66 -3.23
C ASN A 171 11.96 29.67 -2.19
N VAL A 172 12.99 28.87 -2.47
CA VAL A 172 14.24 28.77 -1.71
C VAL A 172 14.84 30.15 -1.44
N PRO A 173 14.88 31.11 -2.41
CA PRO A 173 15.35 32.46 -2.14
C PRO A 173 14.59 33.18 -1.02
N LEU A 174 13.26 33.14 -1.02
CA LEU A 174 12.43 33.82 -0.01
C LEU A 174 12.65 33.22 1.38
N MET A 175 12.66 31.89 1.48
CA MET A 175 12.93 31.18 2.73
C MET A 175 14.32 31.51 3.27
N ASN A 176 15.33 31.54 2.39
CA ASN A 176 16.70 31.83 2.78
C ASN A 176 16.88 33.27 3.26
N ILE A 177 16.20 34.24 2.65
CA ILE A 177 16.19 35.64 3.11
C ILE A 177 15.60 35.72 4.52
N TYR A 178 14.48 35.05 4.76
CA TYR A 178 13.80 35.02 6.04
C TYR A 178 14.67 34.40 7.15
N LEU A 179 15.19 33.18 6.92
CA LEU A 179 16.07 32.48 7.87
C LEU A 179 17.34 33.29 8.18
N LYS A 180 17.97 33.91 7.17
CA LYS A 180 19.11 34.80 7.39
C LYS A 180 18.75 36.02 8.22
N GLY A 181 17.55 36.58 8.05
CA GLY A 181 17.06 37.70 8.85
C GLY A 181 16.96 37.35 10.34
N LEU A 182 16.36 36.19 10.65
CA LEU A 182 16.29 35.66 12.01
C LEU A 182 17.68 35.39 12.58
N MET A 183 18.53 34.72 11.82
CA MET A 183 19.89 34.40 12.26
C MET A 183 20.72 35.66 12.55
N LYS A 184 20.70 36.68 11.66
CA LYS A 184 21.42 37.95 11.90
C LYS A 184 20.90 38.74 13.10
N LYS A 185 19.63 38.54 13.47
CA LYS A 185 19.02 39.25 14.60
C LYS A 185 19.40 38.63 15.95
N HIS A 186 19.58 37.31 15.99
CA HIS A 186 19.70 36.56 17.25
C HIS A 186 21.06 35.89 17.47
N LEU A 187 21.89 35.77 16.43
CA LEU A 187 23.20 35.12 16.50
C LEU A 187 24.34 36.10 16.31
N ASN A 188 25.50 35.73 16.85
CA ASN A 188 26.76 36.43 16.58
C ASN A 188 27.32 36.06 15.21
N ASP A 189 28.23 36.87 14.67
CA ASP A 189 28.76 36.71 13.30
C ASP A 189 29.38 35.32 13.06
N GLU A 190 30.09 34.76 14.04
CA GLU A 190 30.67 33.41 13.94
C GLU A 190 29.60 32.31 13.91
N GLU A 191 28.59 32.40 14.77
CA GLU A 191 27.47 31.45 14.84
C GLU A 191 26.61 31.52 13.57
N TYR A 192 26.40 32.73 13.06
CA TYR A 192 25.71 33.02 11.82
C TYR A 192 26.40 32.33 10.63
N GLU A 193 27.71 32.56 10.45
CA GLU A 193 28.45 32.00 9.32
C GLU A 193 28.57 30.47 9.43
N VAL A 194 28.79 29.91 10.63
CA VAL A 194 28.81 28.46 10.84
C VAL A 194 27.49 27.82 10.39
N LEU A 195 26.34 28.38 10.79
CA LEU A 195 25.03 27.85 10.39
C LEU A 195 24.76 28.03 8.90
N ARG A 196 25.06 29.23 8.36
CA ARG A 196 24.87 29.57 6.95
C ARG A 196 25.62 28.60 6.03
N LEU A 197 26.90 28.35 6.33
CA LEU A 197 27.77 27.46 5.55
C LEU A 197 27.43 25.97 5.78
N SER A 198 27.00 25.60 6.99
CA SER A 198 26.62 24.22 7.33
C SER A 198 25.36 23.73 6.63
N TYR A 199 24.44 24.65 6.33
CA TYR A 199 23.15 24.34 5.70
C TYR A 199 23.06 24.83 4.25
N GLY A 200 23.99 25.68 3.80
CA GLY A 200 24.01 26.17 2.42
C GLY A 200 22.85 27.12 2.11
N LEU A 201 22.58 28.09 2.99
CA LEU A 201 21.43 29.00 2.83
C LEU A 201 21.57 29.97 1.64
N ASP A 202 22.76 30.14 1.08
CA ASP A 202 23.03 31.01 -0.08
C ASP A 202 24.34 30.67 -0.78
N CYS A 203 24.85 29.50 -0.46
CA CYS A 203 26.11 28.97 -0.93
C CYS A 203 26.01 27.45 -0.85
N ASP A 204 26.95 26.77 -1.50
CA ASP A 204 27.02 25.32 -1.39
C ASP A 204 27.33 24.91 0.04
N LYS A 205 26.67 23.82 0.48
CA LYS A 205 26.88 23.25 1.79
C LYS A 205 28.34 22.79 1.92
N LEU A 206 29.02 23.27 2.96
CA LEU A 206 30.41 22.93 3.23
C LEU A 206 30.55 21.87 4.33
N ALA A 207 31.66 21.13 4.30
CA ALA A 207 32.03 20.22 5.38
C ALA A 207 32.58 20.98 6.58
N ALA A 208 32.46 20.41 7.79
CA ALA A 208 32.90 21.08 9.03
C ALA A 208 34.38 21.50 9.03
N LYS A 209 35.26 20.75 8.37
CA LYS A 209 36.68 21.12 8.21
C LYS A 209 36.85 22.34 7.30
N GLU A 210 36.17 22.38 6.17
CA GLU A 210 36.21 23.51 5.24
C GLU A 210 35.64 24.79 5.85
N ILE A 211 34.63 24.65 6.71
CA ILE A 211 34.07 25.75 7.50
C ILE A 211 35.10 26.26 8.52
N ALA A 212 35.79 25.34 9.22
CA ALA A 212 36.84 25.71 10.15
C ALA A 212 37.98 26.47 9.45
N ASP A 213 38.40 26.01 8.27
CA ASP A 213 39.41 26.67 7.44
C ASP A 213 38.95 28.08 7.01
N LYS A 214 37.70 28.21 6.52
CA LYS A 214 37.13 29.50 6.09
C LYS A 214 36.99 30.51 7.22
N LEU A 215 36.62 30.05 8.41
CA LEU A 215 36.42 30.89 9.60
C LEU A 215 37.67 31.00 10.46
N ASN A 216 38.81 30.46 9.98
CA ASN A 216 40.11 30.54 10.66
C ASN A 216 40.10 29.95 12.09
N ILE A 217 39.27 28.93 12.34
CA ILE A 217 39.15 28.25 13.63
C ILE A 217 40.31 27.26 13.75
N LYS A 218 41.33 27.62 14.53
CA LYS A 218 42.57 26.83 14.66
C LYS A 218 42.50 25.87 15.85
N GLY A 219 42.78 24.59 15.63
CA GLY A 219 42.94 23.59 16.68
C GLY A 219 43.01 22.16 16.13
N VAL A 220 43.52 21.20 16.92
CA VAL A 220 43.63 19.77 16.53
C VAL A 220 42.24 19.12 16.33
N SER A 221 41.19 19.74 16.89
CA SER A 221 39.79 19.30 16.85
C SER A 221 38.86 20.41 16.34
N ASP A 222 39.33 21.20 15.37
CA ASP A 222 38.63 22.30 14.72
C ASP A 222 37.19 21.96 14.24
N TYR A 223 37.00 20.80 13.62
CA TYR A 223 35.69 20.31 13.16
C TYR A 223 34.70 20.01 14.29
N VAL A 224 35.21 19.61 15.48
CA VAL A 224 34.39 19.42 16.68
C VAL A 224 33.89 20.78 17.16
N ARG A 225 34.77 21.79 17.13
CA ARG A 225 34.42 23.16 17.53
C ARG A 225 33.34 23.77 16.64
N VAL A 226 33.39 23.53 15.33
CA VAL A 226 32.32 23.93 14.40
C VAL A 226 30.99 23.25 14.75
N SER A 227 31.02 21.98 15.16
CA SER A 227 29.82 21.24 15.55
C SER A 227 29.23 21.75 16.87
N GLU A 228 30.08 22.15 17.82
CA GLU A 228 29.67 22.80 19.07
C GLU A 228 29.02 24.17 18.80
N LEU A 229 29.68 25.02 18.01
CA LEU A 229 29.15 26.34 17.62
C LEU A 229 27.82 26.21 16.88
N LYS A 230 27.71 25.23 15.98
CA LYS A 230 26.44 24.94 15.30
C LYS A 230 25.33 24.57 16.30
N LYS A 231 25.61 23.69 17.26
CA LYS A 231 24.63 23.28 18.27
C LYS A 231 24.22 24.44 19.17
N GLN A 232 25.19 25.25 19.58
CA GLN A 232 24.96 26.44 20.39
C GLN A 232 24.09 27.46 19.63
N ALA A 233 24.41 27.74 18.37
CA ALA A 233 23.65 28.66 17.54
C ALA A 233 22.20 28.19 17.32
N VAL A 234 21.97 26.88 17.13
CA VAL A 234 20.61 26.32 17.06
C VAL A 234 19.87 26.53 18.38
N GLN A 235 20.52 26.29 19.52
CA GLN A 235 19.91 26.49 20.83
C GLN A 235 19.55 27.97 21.06
N THR A 236 20.44 28.90 20.71
CA THR A 236 20.18 30.35 20.79
C THR A 236 18.97 30.76 19.95
N LEU A 237 18.79 30.18 18.76
CA LEU A 237 17.60 30.43 17.94
C LEU A 237 16.33 29.87 18.59
N ILE A 238 16.38 28.66 19.15
CA ILE A 238 15.24 28.05 19.85
C ILE A 238 14.81 28.91 21.04
N ASP A 239 15.78 29.46 21.78
CA ASP A 239 15.50 30.20 23.01
C ASP A 239 15.00 31.64 22.76
N ASN A 240 15.32 32.23 21.59
CA ASN A 240 15.07 33.66 21.33
C ASN A 240 14.08 33.96 20.18
N VAL A 241 13.76 32.98 19.32
CA VAL A 241 12.79 33.16 18.23
C VAL A 241 11.39 32.81 18.73
N ASP A 242 10.42 33.70 18.48
CA ASP A 242 9.02 33.43 18.84
C ASP A 242 8.46 32.29 17.98
N HIS A 243 7.88 31.29 18.65
CA HIS A 243 7.33 30.10 18.00
C HIS A 243 6.25 30.42 16.97
N SER A 244 5.51 31.53 17.14
CA SER A 244 4.49 31.97 16.18
C SER A 244 5.08 32.29 14.79
N GLN A 245 6.34 32.75 14.75
CA GLN A 245 7.01 33.17 13.52
C GLN A 245 7.46 31.99 12.65
N VAL A 246 7.57 30.80 13.24
CA VAL A 246 8.02 29.57 12.55
C VAL A 246 6.84 28.68 12.15
N LEU A 247 5.66 28.90 12.76
CA LEU A 247 4.49 28.03 12.62
C LEU A 247 3.90 28.02 11.21
N ASP A 248 4.00 29.15 10.48
CA ASP A 248 3.52 29.28 9.10
C ASP A 248 4.40 28.51 8.07
N TYR A 249 5.55 27.99 8.51
CA TYR A 249 6.53 27.30 7.66
C TYR A 249 6.71 25.80 8.02
N LEU A 250 5.93 25.27 8.98
CA LEU A 250 5.88 23.86 9.39
C LEU A 250 4.66 23.15 8.80
#